data_AF-A8NR77-F1
#
_entry.id   AF-A8NR77-F1
#
_cell.length_a   1.000
_cell.length_b   1.000
_cell.length_c   1.000
_cell.angle_alpha   90.00
_cell.angle_beta   90.00
_cell.angle_gamma   90.00
#
_symmetry.space_group_name_H-M   'P 1'
#
loop_
_entity.id
_entity.type
_entity.pdbx_description
1 polymer ?
#
loop_
_entity_poly.entity_id
_entity_poly.type
_entity_poly.pdbx_seq_one_letter_code
_entity_poly.pdbx_strand_id
1 'polypeptide(L)'
;MANGLSILGSTEDSKLRSLYWFEDATLILIIGDAHFRVHHPLISRHSNIFKTLPLPLNPQTVVLTAGNSNGALKNDTSSLIVQELVAARDFEILLAHLYHDEPLTQKSDLARVSAILRVSSPCQLDFPHLHTLAKNIFEQLVPADPLRLDPRIHSPYETLELASRHRLNSIRKSVLYWVVTTHHFEEGDTLEDQSSNVDLKRSRVTETDKKICEDLLGRIIEHFTPILYTPATGSHMPCTDRFADLWMPYVIQPSLENDGVYKPLETLERIKSIDWEKEGLCPECVAEKREEWTEEQKTAWEKIEQWIDSHQDD
;
A
#
# COMPACT_ATOMS: atom_id res chain seq x y z
N MET A 1 -42.04 -13.77 -45.35
CA MET A 1 -41.76 -12.48 -44.67
C MET A 1 -41.04 -12.81 -43.38
N ALA A 2 -39.71 -12.74 -43.41
CA ALA A 2 -38.85 -12.93 -42.25
C ALA A 2 -38.02 -11.66 -42.15
N ASN A 3 -38.36 -10.79 -41.19
CA ASN A 3 -37.59 -9.58 -40.92
C ASN A 3 -36.54 -9.93 -39.87
N GLY A 4 -35.33 -10.21 -40.36
CA GLY A 4 -34.12 -10.02 -39.59
C GLY A 4 -33.82 -8.52 -39.53
N LEU A 5 -33.83 -7.97 -38.32
CA LEU A 5 -33.15 -6.71 -38.02
C LEU A 5 -31.89 -7.08 -37.25
N SER A 6 -30.83 -7.34 -38.01
CA SER A 6 -29.46 -7.35 -37.51
C SER A 6 -29.10 -5.93 -37.10
N ILE A 7 -28.99 -5.70 -35.79
CA ILE A 7 -28.42 -4.47 -35.26
C ILE A 7 -26.93 -4.52 -35.58
N LEU A 8 -26.50 -3.59 -36.44
CA LEU A 8 -25.11 -3.27 -36.73
C LEU A 8 -24.42 -2.84 -35.43
N GLY A 9 -23.71 -3.76 -34.79
CA GLY A 9 -22.65 -3.42 -33.83
C GLY A 9 -21.43 -2.98 -34.64
N SER A 10 -21.10 -1.69 -34.58
CA SER A 10 -19.86 -1.15 -35.16
C SER A 10 -18.65 -1.78 -34.46
N THR A 11 -17.58 -2.04 -35.20
CA THR A 11 -16.34 -2.67 -34.73
C THR A 11 -15.62 -1.87 -33.62
N GLU A 12 -15.89 -0.57 -33.48
CA GLU A 12 -15.38 0.26 -32.37
C GLU A 12 -16.00 -0.10 -31.02
N ASP A 13 -17.26 -0.55 -31.03
CA ASP A 13 -18.02 -0.88 -29.82
C ASP A 13 -17.56 -2.20 -29.17
N SER A 14 -16.72 -2.98 -29.87
CA SER A 14 -16.07 -4.18 -29.32
C SER A 14 -14.82 -3.89 -28.50
N LYS A 15 -14.15 -2.75 -28.75
CA LYS A 15 -12.88 -2.42 -28.08
C LYS A 15 -13.07 -1.95 -26.63
N LEU A 16 -14.25 -1.45 -26.29
CA LEU A 16 -14.60 -0.95 -24.95
C LEU A 16 -15.22 -2.03 -24.04
N ARG A 17 -15.47 -3.23 -24.57
CA ARG A 17 -16.09 -4.33 -23.82
C ARG A 17 -15.05 -5.05 -22.99
N SER A 18 -15.31 -5.15 -21.69
CA SER A 18 -14.47 -5.97 -20.82
C SER A 18 -14.71 -7.47 -21.04
N LEU A 19 -13.86 -8.31 -20.45
CA LEU A 19 -14.04 -9.77 -20.44
C LEU A 19 -15.36 -10.20 -19.79
N TYR A 20 -15.93 -9.38 -18.91
CA TYR A 20 -17.19 -9.65 -18.21
C TYR A 20 -18.37 -8.98 -18.93
N TRP A 21 -18.74 -9.57 -20.06
CA TRP A 21 -19.91 -9.20 -20.86
C TRP A 21 -20.83 -10.40 -21.05
N PHE A 22 -21.89 -10.48 -20.26
CA PHE A 22 -22.87 -11.57 -20.31
C PHE A 22 -24.11 -11.14 -21.11
N GLU A 23 -24.52 -11.92 -22.10
CA GLU A 23 -25.67 -11.58 -22.96
C GLU A 23 -27.03 -11.73 -22.26
N ASP A 24 -27.08 -12.54 -21.20
CA ASP A 24 -28.23 -12.76 -20.33
C ASP A 24 -28.27 -11.82 -19.12
N ALA A 25 -27.21 -11.03 -18.90
CA ALA A 25 -27.17 -10.05 -17.83
C ALA A 25 -28.05 -8.82 -18.10
N THR A 26 -28.58 -8.27 -17.00
CA THR A 26 -29.55 -7.17 -17.00
C THR A 26 -28.98 -5.82 -16.55
N LEU A 27 -27.74 -5.78 -16.06
CA LEU A 27 -27.09 -4.55 -15.62
C LEU A 27 -25.88 -4.26 -16.50
N ILE A 28 -25.85 -3.09 -17.13
CA ILE A 28 -24.69 -2.57 -17.85
C ILE A 28 -24.04 -1.50 -16.97
N LEU A 29 -22.78 -1.68 -16.61
CA LEU A 29 -21.99 -0.72 -15.84
C LEU A 29 -20.95 -0.05 -16.73
N ILE A 30 -20.86 1.28 -16.63
CA ILE A 30 -19.85 2.09 -17.32
C ILE A 30 -18.90 2.65 -16.27
N ILE A 31 -17.62 2.31 -16.37
CA ILE A 31 -16.55 2.75 -15.46
C ILE A 31 -15.40 3.31 -16.30
N GLY A 32 -15.23 4.63 -16.28
CA GLY A 32 -14.31 5.29 -17.21
C GLY A 32 -14.75 5.05 -18.66
N ASP A 33 -13.87 4.47 -19.46
CA ASP A 33 -14.13 4.04 -20.84
C ASP A 33 -14.57 2.57 -20.96
N ALA A 34 -14.51 1.80 -19.88
CA ALA A 34 -14.81 0.37 -19.88
C ALA A 34 -16.31 0.09 -19.63
N HIS A 35 -16.86 -0.84 -20.42
CA HIS A 35 -18.22 -1.33 -20.27
C HIS A 35 -18.26 -2.77 -19.78
N PHE A 36 -19.11 -3.01 -18.78
CA PHE A 36 -19.35 -4.30 -18.17
C PHE A 36 -20.83 -4.65 -18.29
N ARG A 37 -21.18 -5.90 -18.59
CA ARG A 37 -22.57 -6.36 -18.58
C ARG A 37 -22.70 -7.56 -17.66
N VAL A 38 -23.34 -7.37 -16.52
CA VAL A 38 -23.27 -8.25 -15.34
C VAL A 38 -24.62 -8.56 -14.71
N HIS A 39 -24.70 -9.65 -13.95
CA HIS A 39 -25.92 -10.09 -13.29
C HIS A 39 -26.23 -9.24 -12.06
N HIS A 40 -27.26 -8.37 -12.15
CA HIS A 40 -27.70 -7.54 -11.02
C HIS A 40 -27.93 -8.34 -9.73
N PRO A 41 -28.62 -9.51 -9.74
CA PRO A 41 -28.86 -10.26 -8.51
C PRO A 41 -27.58 -10.77 -7.83
N LEU A 42 -26.52 -11.06 -8.60
CA LEU A 42 -25.25 -11.52 -8.05
C LEU A 42 -24.55 -10.40 -7.29
N ILE A 43 -24.46 -9.22 -7.90
CA ILE A 43 -23.74 -8.07 -7.33
C ILE A 43 -24.53 -7.46 -6.16
N SER A 44 -25.84 -7.26 -6.33
CA SER A 44 -26.70 -6.69 -5.27
C SER A 44 -26.82 -7.61 -4.05
N ARG A 45 -26.62 -8.93 -4.17
CA ARG A 45 -26.55 -9.80 -2.99
C ARG A 45 -25.42 -9.39 -2.03
N HIS A 46 -24.29 -8.93 -2.58
CA HIS A 46 -23.05 -8.75 -1.83
C HIS A 46 -22.69 -7.29 -1.57
N SER A 47 -23.18 -6.34 -2.37
CA SER A 47 -22.94 -4.91 -2.21
C SER A 47 -24.15 -4.18 -1.64
N ASN A 48 -23.95 -3.29 -0.66
CA ASN A 48 -25.06 -2.48 -0.14
C ASN A 48 -25.48 -1.37 -1.11
N ILE A 49 -24.55 -0.82 -1.88
CA ILE A 49 -24.83 0.23 -2.86
C ILE A 49 -25.70 -0.34 -3.97
N PHE A 50 -25.36 -1.49 -4.53
CA PHE A 50 -26.14 -2.11 -5.59
C PHE A 50 -27.51 -2.64 -5.12
N LYS A 51 -27.72 -2.91 -3.81
CA LYS A 51 -29.06 -3.24 -3.28
C LYS A 51 -30.06 -2.11 -3.42
N THR A 52 -29.60 -0.87 -3.49
CA THR A 52 -30.48 0.30 -3.61
C THR A 52 -31.00 0.48 -5.03
N LEU A 53 -30.38 -0.19 -6.02
CA LEU A 53 -30.85 -0.15 -7.39
C LEU A 53 -32.12 -0.99 -7.54
N PRO A 54 -33.15 -0.47 -8.24
CA PRO A 54 -34.34 -1.25 -8.53
C PRO A 54 -33.97 -2.44 -9.42
N LEU A 55 -34.60 -3.60 -9.18
CA LEU A 55 -34.48 -4.76 -10.06
C LEU A 55 -34.99 -4.38 -11.45
N PRO A 56 -34.14 -4.37 -12.48
CA PRO A 56 -34.53 -3.82 -13.77
C PRO A 56 -35.32 -4.88 -14.57
N LEU A 57 -36.49 -4.50 -15.09
CA LEU A 57 -37.32 -5.36 -15.97
C LEU A 57 -36.72 -5.51 -17.38
N ASN A 58 -35.92 -4.52 -17.80
CA ASN A 58 -35.17 -4.46 -19.05
C ASN A 58 -33.70 -4.14 -18.73
N PRO A 59 -32.73 -4.39 -19.63
CA PRO A 59 -31.35 -4.01 -19.39
C PRO A 59 -31.21 -2.54 -18.97
N GLN A 60 -30.63 -2.29 -17.79
CA GLN A 60 -30.43 -0.95 -17.25
C GLN A 60 -28.95 -0.57 -17.39
N THR A 61 -28.70 0.59 -17.99
CA THR A 61 -27.36 1.18 -18.05
C THR A 61 -27.14 2.10 -16.86
N VAL A 62 -26.10 1.80 -16.09
CA VAL A 62 -25.67 2.54 -14.91
C VAL A 62 -24.25 3.06 -15.14
N VAL A 63 -24.07 4.37 -15.04
CA VAL A 63 -22.74 5.00 -15.09
C VAL A 63 -22.26 5.18 -13.65
N LEU A 64 -21.08 4.65 -13.34
CA LEU A 64 -20.43 4.85 -12.06
C LEU A 64 -19.65 6.16 -12.09
N THR A 65 -19.99 7.07 -11.19
CA THR A 65 -19.36 8.40 -11.10
C THR A 65 -18.92 8.69 -9.68
N ALA A 66 -17.70 9.23 -9.51
CA ALA A 66 -17.26 9.76 -8.22
C ALA A 66 -18.00 11.07 -7.88
N GLY A 67 -18.13 11.40 -6.59
CA GLY A 67 -18.91 12.53 -6.09
C GLY A 67 -18.67 13.91 -6.75
N ASN A 68 -19.72 14.74 -6.74
CA ASN A 68 -19.86 16.11 -7.29
C ASN A 68 -19.88 16.28 -8.82
N SER A 69 -19.88 15.21 -9.61
CA SER A 69 -20.10 15.33 -11.05
C SER A 69 -21.57 15.65 -11.37
N ASN A 70 -21.91 16.94 -11.49
CA ASN A 70 -23.20 17.46 -11.98
C ASN A 70 -23.36 17.28 -13.51
N GLY A 71 -22.93 16.14 -14.06
CA GLY A 71 -23.13 15.82 -15.46
C GLY A 71 -24.58 15.40 -15.70
N ALA A 72 -25.32 16.17 -16.50
CA ALA A 72 -26.64 15.78 -16.96
C ALA A 72 -26.51 14.53 -17.86
N LEU A 73 -26.91 13.36 -17.34
CA LEU A 73 -26.99 12.12 -18.11
C LEU A 73 -28.20 12.17 -19.05
N LYS A 74 -28.09 11.50 -20.21
CA LYS A 74 -29.20 11.31 -21.16
C LYS A 74 -30.32 10.47 -20.52
N ASN A 75 -31.54 10.66 -21.02
CA ASN A 75 -32.81 10.22 -20.44
C ASN A 75 -32.96 8.71 -20.09
N ASP A 76 -32.07 7.82 -20.56
CA ASP A 76 -32.15 6.36 -20.31
C ASP A 76 -30.99 5.81 -19.45
N THR A 77 -30.13 6.67 -18.90
CA THR A 77 -28.96 6.26 -18.13
C THR A 77 -29.10 6.67 -16.67
N SER A 78 -29.01 5.70 -15.76
CA SER A 78 -28.97 5.96 -14.32
C SER A 78 -27.53 6.25 -13.89
N SER A 79 -27.29 7.23 -13.03
CA SER A 79 -26.00 7.37 -12.35
C SER A 79 -26.02 6.61 -11.03
N LEU A 80 -24.93 5.92 -10.74
CA LEU A 80 -24.62 5.46 -9.39
C LEU A 80 -23.44 6.27 -8.88
N ILE A 81 -23.72 7.13 -7.90
CA ILE A 81 -22.73 8.02 -7.32
C ILE A 81 -22.02 7.27 -6.20
N VAL A 82 -20.71 7.14 -6.34
CA VAL A 82 -19.80 6.59 -5.32
C VAL A 82 -18.93 7.72 -4.77
N GLN A 83 -18.36 7.56 -3.58
CA GLN A 83 -17.56 8.64 -2.98
C GLN A 83 -16.23 8.80 -3.72
N GLU A 84 -15.61 7.68 -4.10
CA GLU A 84 -14.33 7.63 -4.82
C GLU A 84 -14.47 7.00 -6.20
N LEU A 85 -13.56 7.36 -7.12
CA LEU A 85 -13.51 6.77 -8.45
C LEU A 85 -13.15 5.28 -8.37
N VAL A 86 -13.91 4.44 -9.07
CA VAL A 86 -13.60 3.02 -9.23
C VAL A 86 -12.74 2.83 -10.47
N ALA A 87 -11.59 2.18 -10.33
CA ALA A 87 -10.79 1.78 -11.47
C ALA A 87 -11.45 0.59 -12.19
N ALA A 88 -11.53 0.64 -13.52
CA ALA A 88 -12.08 -0.46 -14.31
C ALA A 88 -11.36 -1.80 -14.05
N ARG A 89 -10.03 -1.75 -13.89
CA ARG A 89 -9.21 -2.92 -13.55
C ARG A 89 -9.54 -3.53 -12.19
N ASP A 90 -9.73 -2.70 -11.17
CA ASP A 90 -10.09 -3.20 -9.83
C ASP A 90 -11.49 -3.84 -9.85
N PHE A 91 -12.41 -3.25 -10.61
CA PHE A 91 -13.74 -3.83 -10.82
C PHE A 91 -13.69 -5.16 -11.58
N GLU A 92 -12.86 -5.28 -12.60
CA GLU A 92 -12.64 -6.54 -13.32
C GLU A 92 -12.13 -7.65 -12.38
N ILE A 93 -11.17 -7.34 -11.51
CA ILE A 93 -10.66 -8.26 -10.49
C ILE A 93 -11.76 -8.69 -9.51
N LEU A 94 -12.62 -7.75 -9.10
CA LEU A 94 -13.80 -8.04 -8.28
C LEU A 94 -14.76 -9.00 -8.99
N LEU A 95 -15.03 -8.80 -10.28
CA LEU A 95 -15.90 -9.69 -11.05
C LEU A 95 -15.30 -11.10 -11.15
N ALA A 96 -13.99 -11.21 -11.40
CA ALA A 96 -13.28 -12.48 -11.41
C ALA A 96 -13.44 -13.26 -10.09
N HIS A 97 -13.47 -12.55 -8.96
CA HIS A 97 -13.79 -13.12 -7.67
C HIS A 97 -15.25 -13.58 -7.57
N LEU A 98 -16.21 -12.72 -7.95
CA LEU A 98 -17.65 -12.97 -7.80
C LEU A 98 -18.17 -14.09 -8.71
N TYR A 99 -17.59 -14.26 -9.89
CA TYR A 99 -17.90 -15.33 -10.83
C TYR A 99 -17.06 -16.59 -10.62
N HIS A 100 -16.18 -16.61 -9.61
CA HIS A 100 -15.30 -17.73 -9.26
C HIS A 100 -14.26 -18.12 -10.31
N ASP A 101 -13.96 -17.24 -11.28
CA ASP A 101 -12.88 -17.44 -12.24
C ASP A 101 -11.52 -17.41 -11.53
N GLU A 102 -11.37 -16.50 -10.57
CA GLU A 102 -10.18 -16.37 -9.76
C GLU A 102 -10.56 -15.94 -8.32
N PRO A 103 -10.91 -16.87 -7.43
CA PRO A 103 -11.35 -16.52 -6.08
C PRO A 103 -10.24 -15.88 -5.26
N LEU A 104 -10.63 -15.05 -4.30
CA LEU A 104 -9.70 -14.42 -3.36
C LEU A 104 -9.35 -15.46 -2.30
N THR A 105 -8.06 -15.76 -2.14
CA THR A 105 -7.55 -16.76 -1.21
C THR A 105 -6.32 -16.24 -0.47
N GLN A 106 -5.86 -16.97 0.55
CA GLN A 106 -4.61 -16.66 1.25
C GLN A 106 -3.34 -16.79 0.37
N LYS A 107 -3.48 -17.34 -0.84
CA LYS A 107 -2.38 -17.47 -1.82
C LYS A 107 -2.45 -16.43 -2.94
N SER A 108 -3.47 -15.55 -2.91
CA SER A 108 -3.58 -14.46 -3.89
C SER A 108 -2.41 -13.50 -3.74
N ASP A 109 -1.95 -12.94 -4.86
CA ASP A 109 -0.90 -11.93 -4.83
C ASP A 109 -1.39 -10.60 -4.23
N LEU A 110 -0.44 -9.75 -3.84
CA LEU A 110 -0.74 -8.48 -3.20
C LEU A 110 -1.53 -7.55 -4.13
N ALA A 111 -1.24 -7.53 -5.44
CA ALA A 111 -1.91 -6.66 -6.38
C ALA A 111 -3.42 -6.95 -6.46
N ARG A 112 -3.79 -8.24 -6.49
CA ARG A 112 -5.18 -8.71 -6.46
C ARG A 112 -5.86 -8.33 -5.16
N VAL A 113 -5.20 -8.58 -4.02
CA VAL A 113 -5.74 -8.27 -2.69
C VAL A 113 -5.96 -6.77 -2.54
N SER A 114 -5.00 -5.94 -2.94
CA SER A 114 -5.09 -4.48 -2.96
C SER A 114 -6.24 -3.97 -3.83
N ALA A 115 -6.40 -4.52 -5.04
CA ALA A 115 -7.50 -4.18 -5.93
C ALA A 115 -8.87 -4.48 -5.30
N ILE A 116 -9.04 -5.68 -4.73
CA ILE A 116 -10.28 -6.06 -4.05
C ILE A 116 -10.50 -5.17 -2.82
N LEU A 117 -9.46 -4.89 -2.04
CA LEU A 117 -9.55 -4.05 -0.83
C LEU A 117 -10.08 -2.65 -1.17
N ARG A 118 -9.59 -2.02 -2.25
CA ARG A 118 -10.09 -0.72 -2.74
C ARG A 118 -11.55 -0.79 -3.18
N VAL A 119 -11.85 -1.66 -4.16
CA VAL A 119 -13.16 -1.68 -4.80
C VAL A 119 -14.29 -2.14 -3.89
N SER A 120 -13.99 -3.01 -2.93
CA SER A 120 -14.95 -3.46 -1.92
C SER A 120 -15.19 -2.47 -0.78
N SER A 121 -14.39 -1.40 -0.69
CA SER A 121 -14.47 -0.38 0.36
C SER A 121 -15.85 0.27 0.46
N PRO A 122 -16.30 0.66 1.68
CA PRO A 122 -17.52 1.45 1.87
C PRO A 122 -17.56 2.77 1.09
N CYS A 123 -16.40 3.34 0.74
CA CYS A 123 -16.30 4.57 -0.06
C CYS A 123 -16.44 4.32 -1.58
N GLN A 124 -16.37 3.07 -2.02
CA GLN A 124 -16.48 2.68 -3.43
C GLN A 124 -17.75 1.87 -3.67
N LEU A 125 -17.67 0.54 -3.83
CA LEU A 125 -18.84 -0.27 -4.14
C LEU A 125 -19.46 -0.97 -2.92
N ASP A 126 -18.90 -0.76 -1.73
CA ASP A 126 -19.41 -1.26 -0.43
C ASP A 126 -19.82 -2.73 -0.45
N PHE A 127 -18.83 -3.63 -0.50
CA PHE A 127 -18.98 -5.07 -0.35
C PHE A 127 -18.41 -5.53 1.01
N PRO A 128 -19.16 -5.42 2.13
CA PRO A 128 -18.57 -5.48 3.47
C PRO A 128 -17.83 -6.78 3.78
N HIS A 129 -18.42 -7.93 3.43
CA HIS A 129 -17.82 -9.24 3.71
C HIS A 129 -16.52 -9.44 2.95
N LEU A 130 -16.51 -9.06 1.67
CA LEU A 130 -15.33 -9.17 0.83
C LEU A 130 -14.25 -8.15 1.25
N HIS A 131 -14.67 -6.97 1.70
CA HIS A 131 -13.77 -5.95 2.23
C HIS A 131 -13.04 -6.43 3.50
N THR A 132 -13.78 -7.00 4.46
CA THR A 132 -13.17 -7.60 5.66
C THR A 132 -12.23 -8.75 5.29
N LEU A 133 -12.62 -9.62 4.35
CA LEU A 133 -11.76 -10.71 3.89
C LEU A 133 -10.46 -10.19 3.26
N ALA A 134 -10.56 -9.24 2.33
CA ALA A 134 -9.40 -8.65 1.67
C ALA A 134 -8.49 -7.93 2.66
N LYS A 135 -9.06 -7.21 3.62
CA LYS A 135 -8.31 -6.56 4.70
C LYS A 135 -7.50 -7.57 5.53
N ASN A 136 -8.12 -8.67 5.95
CA ASN A 136 -7.45 -9.70 6.74
C ASN A 136 -6.33 -10.40 5.96
N ILE A 137 -6.49 -10.60 4.65
CA ILE A 137 -5.43 -11.18 3.80
C ILE A 137 -4.31 -10.15 3.59
N PHE A 138 -4.66 -8.90 3.35
CA PHE A 138 -3.68 -7.81 3.20
C PHE A 138 -2.79 -7.70 4.44
N GLU A 139 -3.37 -7.76 5.64
CA GLU A 139 -2.63 -7.75 6.90
C GLU A 139 -1.67 -8.95 7.08
N GLN A 140 -1.94 -10.08 6.41
CA GLN A 140 -1.06 -11.25 6.43
C GLN A 140 0.05 -11.17 5.38
N LEU A 141 -0.23 -10.52 4.24
CA LEU A 141 0.74 -10.37 3.14
C LEU A 141 1.75 -9.26 3.40
N VAL A 142 1.32 -8.16 4.02
CA VAL A 142 2.18 -7.02 4.30
C VAL A 142 2.73 -7.11 5.73
N PRO A 143 4.05 -7.29 5.91
CA PRO A 143 4.63 -7.38 7.23
C PRO A 143 4.52 -6.06 8.00
N ALA A 144 4.22 -6.15 9.30
CA ALA A 144 4.31 -5.01 10.22
C ALA A 144 5.77 -4.68 10.60
N ASP A 145 6.69 -5.61 10.36
CA ASP A 145 8.13 -5.43 10.58
C ASP A 145 8.76 -4.79 9.33
N PRO A 146 9.30 -3.56 9.42
CA PRO A 146 9.85 -2.85 8.26
C PRO A 146 11.02 -3.58 7.60
N LEU A 147 11.79 -4.36 8.36
CA LEU A 147 12.94 -5.11 7.83
C LEU A 147 12.54 -6.28 6.93
N ARG A 148 11.25 -6.63 6.91
CA ARG A 148 10.69 -7.72 6.10
C ARG A 148 9.99 -7.24 4.83
N LEU A 149 9.89 -5.93 4.62
CA LEU A 149 9.33 -5.37 3.39
C LEU A 149 10.31 -5.59 2.22
N ASP A 150 9.79 -6.10 1.10
CA ASP A 150 10.54 -6.26 -0.16
C ASP A 150 9.98 -5.30 -1.24
N PRO A 151 10.79 -4.37 -1.81
CA PRO A 151 10.37 -3.45 -2.88
C PRO A 151 9.83 -4.14 -4.14
N ARG A 152 10.22 -5.39 -4.39
CA ARG A 152 9.79 -6.14 -5.57
C ARG A 152 8.37 -6.68 -5.41
N ILE A 153 7.90 -6.79 -4.17
CA ILE A 153 6.59 -7.35 -3.83
C ILE A 153 5.65 -6.24 -3.38
N HIS A 154 6.15 -5.29 -2.58
CA HIS A 154 5.36 -4.24 -1.94
C HIS A 154 5.63 -2.90 -2.62
N SER A 155 4.61 -2.34 -3.27
CA SER A 155 4.65 -0.95 -3.71
C SER A 155 4.52 -0.05 -2.47
N PRO A 156 5.53 0.77 -2.10
CA PRO A 156 5.52 1.54 -0.86
C PRO A 156 4.33 2.46 -0.77
N TYR A 157 4.11 3.21 -1.84
CA TYR A 157 3.13 4.27 -1.85
C TYR A 157 1.70 3.73 -1.93
N GLU A 158 1.46 2.66 -2.69
CA GLU A 158 0.16 1.98 -2.71
C GLU A 158 -0.14 1.33 -1.35
N THR A 159 0.85 0.67 -0.76
CA THR A 159 0.69 0.01 0.54
C THR A 159 0.43 1.06 1.64
N LEU A 160 1.14 2.19 1.61
CA LEU A 160 0.94 3.31 2.53
C LEU A 160 -0.47 3.89 2.38
N GLU A 161 -0.91 4.13 1.15
CA GLU A 161 -2.24 4.67 0.86
C GLU A 161 -3.34 3.75 1.43
N LEU A 162 -3.24 2.44 1.18
CA LEU A 162 -4.19 1.47 1.70
C LEU A 162 -4.13 1.35 3.22
N ALA A 163 -2.94 1.34 3.80
CA ALA A 163 -2.76 1.25 5.23
C ALA A 163 -3.34 2.47 5.96
N SER A 164 -3.10 3.67 5.43
CA SER A 164 -3.69 4.92 5.93
C SER A 164 -5.22 4.90 5.78
N ARG A 165 -5.73 4.61 4.57
CA ARG A 165 -7.17 4.62 4.28
C ARG A 165 -7.95 3.63 5.16
N HIS A 166 -7.39 2.45 5.42
CA HIS A 166 -8.07 1.38 6.17
C HIS A 166 -7.64 1.26 7.64
N ARG A 167 -6.90 2.27 8.16
CA ARG A 167 -6.43 2.37 9.55
C ARG A 167 -5.65 1.15 10.01
N LEU A 168 -4.73 0.70 9.16
CA LEU A 168 -3.81 -0.41 9.42
C LEU A 168 -2.53 0.12 10.08
N ASN A 169 -2.65 0.61 11.32
CA ASN A 169 -1.59 1.42 11.96
C ASN A 169 -0.22 0.73 12.01
N SER A 170 -0.15 -0.56 12.33
CA SER A 170 1.12 -1.30 12.38
C SER A 170 1.79 -1.40 11.01
N ILE A 171 1.01 -1.61 9.95
CA ILE A 171 1.52 -1.65 8.57
C ILE A 171 1.89 -0.25 8.10
N ARG A 172 1.05 0.75 8.41
CA ARG A 172 1.32 2.15 8.09
C ARG A 172 2.65 2.60 8.69
N LYS A 173 2.90 2.30 9.97
CA LYS A 173 4.17 2.56 10.66
C LYS A 173 5.36 1.91 9.94
N SER A 174 5.23 0.63 9.60
CA SER A 174 6.23 -0.14 8.84
C SER A 174 6.58 0.51 7.50
N VAL A 175 5.55 0.85 6.74
CA VAL A 175 5.72 1.42 5.40
C VAL A 175 6.23 2.86 5.46
N LEU A 176 5.81 3.68 6.43
CA LEU A 176 6.35 5.03 6.63
C LEU A 176 7.84 5.00 6.93
N TYR A 177 8.26 4.13 7.86
CA TYR A 177 9.69 3.93 8.13
C TYR A 177 10.42 3.50 6.87
N TRP A 178 9.88 2.54 6.13
CA TRP A 178 10.49 2.03 4.92
C TRP A 178 10.63 3.11 3.83
N VAL A 179 9.57 3.92 3.60
CA VAL A 179 9.62 5.06 2.67
C VAL A 179 10.72 6.03 3.09
N VAL A 180 10.77 6.42 4.36
CA VAL A 180 11.78 7.36 4.88
C VAL A 180 13.21 6.83 4.72
N THR A 181 13.41 5.52 4.89
CA THR A 181 14.74 4.90 4.93
C THR A 181 15.23 4.35 3.61
N THR A 182 14.38 4.21 2.59
CA THR A 182 14.79 3.61 1.31
C THR A 182 14.43 4.44 0.09
N HIS A 183 13.42 5.30 0.20
CA HIS A 183 13.00 6.18 -0.88
C HIS A 183 13.32 7.61 -0.48
N HIS A 184 14.44 8.13 -1.00
CA HIS A 184 14.59 9.57 -1.08
C HIS A 184 13.42 10.09 -1.90
N PHE A 185 12.66 11.04 -1.35
CA PHE A 185 11.67 11.80 -2.11
C PHE A 185 12.45 12.60 -3.16
N GLU A 186 12.86 11.96 -4.25
CA GLU A 186 13.47 12.66 -5.35
C GLU A 186 12.40 13.60 -5.92
N GLU A 187 12.55 14.90 -5.69
CA GLU A 187 11.72 15.98 -6.25
C GLU A 187 11.76 16.05 -7.80
N GLY A 188 12.34 15.05 -8.46
CA GLY A 188 12.76 15.06 -9.85
C GLY A 188 11.98 14.17 -10.82
N ASP A 189 10.86 13.55 -10.41
CA ASP A 189 10.00 12.80 -11.35
C ASP A 189 9.07 13.71 -12.19
N THR A 190 9.62 14.86 -12.61
CA THR A 190 9.20 15.65 -13.78
C THR A 190 9.77 15.03 -15.06
N LEU A 191 9.78 13.70 -15.17
CA LEU A 191 9.90 13.06 -16.47
C LEU A 191 8.57 13.25 -17.19
N GLU A 192 8.57 14.22 -18.09
CA GLU A 192 7.61 14.47 -19.15
C GLU A 192 7.46 13.23 -20.05
N ASP A 193 6.90 12.14 -19.53
CA ASP A 193 6.60 10.98 -20.36
C ASP A 193 5.25 11.22 -21.05
N GLN A 194 5.32 11.73 -22.27
CA GLN A 194 4.22 12.00 -23.19
C GLN A 194 3.55 10.71 -23.71
N SER A 195 3.30 9.73 -22.84
CA SER A 195 2.51 8.55 -23.18
C SER A 195 1.09 8.73 -22.67
N SER A 196 0.21 9.09 -23.59
CA SER A 196 -1.22 9.28 -23.41
C SER A 196 -1.93 7.98 -23.03
N ASN A 197 -1.86 7.60 -21.76
CA ASN A 197 -2.88 6.78 -21.13
C ASN A 197 -3.19 7.36 -19.75
N VAL A 198 -4.35 8.01 -19.68
CA VAL A 198 -4.77 8.97 -18.65
C VAL A 198 -5.28 8.30 -17.36
N ASP A 199 -5.28 6.98 -17.27
CA ASP A 199 -5.80 6.29 -16.08
C ASP A 199 -4.71 5.73 -15.17
N LEU A 200 -4.65 6.28 -13.94
CA LEU A 200 -4.16 5.67 -12.70
C LEU A 200 -2.68 5.82 -12.29
N LYS A 201 -1.85 6.63 -12.96
CA LYS A 201 -0.46 6.90 -12.49
C LYS A 201 -0.31 8.24 -11.79
N ARG A 202 -0.68 8.28 -10.52
CA ARG A 202 0.00 9.08 -9.48
C ARG A 202 -0.37 8.45 -8.16
N SER A 203 0.54 7.65 -7.59
CA SER A 203 0.41 7.25 -6.21
C SER A 203 0.37 8.53 -5.39
N ARG A 204 -0.82 8.89 -4.90
CA ARG A 204 -1.03 10.14 -4.17
C ARG A 204 -0.61 9.90 -2.73
N VAL A 205 0.70 9.85 -2.49
CA VAL A 205 1.21 10.16 -1.16
C VAL A 205 0.61 11.50 -0.79
N THR A 206 -0.18 11.50 0.28
CA THR A 206 -0.87 12.72 0.68
C THR A 206 0.17 13.75 1.10
N GLU A 207 -0.14 15.04 0.97
CA GLU A 207 0.77 16.08 1.45
C GLU A 207 1.04 15.93 2.96
N THR A 208 0.06 15.40 3.69
CA THR A 208 0.19 14.98 5.08
C THR A 208 1.24 13.88 5.25
N ASP A 209 1.20 12.81 4.45
CA ASP A 209 2.17 11.72 4.55
C ASP A 209 3.58 12.17 4.20
N LYS A 210 3.76 13.11 3.26
CA LYS A 210 5.07 13.70 2.95
C LYS A 210 5.62 14.47 4.16
N LYS A 211 4.81 15.36 4.75
CA LYS A 211 5.19 16.12 5.95
C LYS A 211 5.56 15.17 7.09
N ILE A 212 4.79 14.10 7.29
CA ILE A 212 5.10 13.05 8.28
C ILE A 212 6.46 12.42 7.97
N CYS A 213 6.75 12.08 6.71
CA CYS A 213 8.02 11.46 6.35
C CYS A 213 9.21 12.40 6.56
N GLU A 214 9.08 13.69 6.23
CA GLU A 214 10.12 14.70 6.44
C GLU A 214 10.43 14.90 7.93
N ASP A 215 9.41 15.09 8.77
CA ASP A 215 9.59 15.22 10.22
C ASP A 215 10.15 13.92 10.83
N LEU A 216 9.62 12.77 10.39
CA LEU A 216 10.08 11.46 10.85
C LEU A 216 11.56 11.23 10.54
N LEU A 217 12.02 11.57 9.33
CA LEU A 217 13.43 11.49 8.97
C LEU A 217 14.30 12.35 9.89
N GLY A 218 13.88 13.61 10.13
CA GLY A 218 14.59 14.52 11.02
C GLY A 218 14.75 13.96 12.43
N ARG A 219 13.66 13.43 13.01
CA ARG A 219 13.66 12.84 14.36
C ARG A 219 14.45 11.54 14.46
N ILE A 220 14.41 10.70 13.43
CA ILE A 220 15.25 9.50 13.35
C ILE A 220 16.73 9.88 13.40
N ILE A 221 17.14 10.85 12.58
CA ILE A 221 18.53 11.33 12.54
C ILE A 221 18.92 11.92 13.90
N GLU A 222 18.08 12.78 14.48
CA GLU A 222 18.34 13.42 15.77
C GLU A 222 18.52 12.39 16.89
N HIS A 223 17.66 11.36 16.94
CA HIS A 223 17.75 10.29 17.95
C HIS A 223 18.94 9.37 17.73
N PHE A 224 19.19 8.95 16.49
CA PHE A 224 20.15 7.87 16.21
C PHE A 224 21.60 8.36 16.06
N THR A 225 21.81 9.60 15.62
CA THR A 225 23.17 10.15 15.43
C THR A 225 24.02 10.07 16.71
N PRO A 226 23.56 10.50 17.90
CA PRO A 226 24.35 10.36 19.12
C PRO A 226 24.73 8.92 19.45
N ILE A 227 23.83 7.96 19.19
CA ILE A 227 24.06 6.53 19.41
C ILE A 227 25.13 6.01 18.45
N LEU A 228 25.05 6.39 17.18
CA LEU A 228 25.97 5.93 16.15
C LEU A 228 27.38 6.49 16.34
N TYR A 229 27.52 7.75 16.76
CA TYR A 229 28.82 8.42 16.88
C TYR A 229 29.46 8.31 18.27
N THR A 230 28.79 7.69 19.24
CA THR A 230 29.37 7.39 20.55
C THR A 230 29.87 5.94 20.55
N PRO A 231 31.19 5.69 20.69
CA PRO A 231 31.70 4.34 20.79
C PRO A 231 31.06 3.58 21.96
N ALA A 232 30.69 2.32 21.71
CA ALA A 232 30.20 1.44 22.76
C ALA A 232 31.26 1.24 23.86
N THR A 233 30.82 1.10 25.10
CA THR A 233 31.69 0.86 26.27
C THR A 233 31.56 -0.57 26.76
N GLY A 234 32.68 -1.24 27.09
CA GLY A 234 32.62 -2.54 27.76
C GLY A 234 32.44 -2.40 29.27
N SER A 235 32.11 -3.50 29.94
CA SER A 235 32.10 -3.58 31.42
C SER A 235 33.50 -3.49 32.03
N HIS A 236 34.56 -3.58 31.22
CA HIS A 236 35.95 -3.44 31.62
C HIS A 236 36.79 -2.71 30.57
N MET A 237 37.81 -2.00 31.06
CA MET A 237 38.60 -1.03 30.27
C MET A 237 39.20 -1.60 28.97
N PRO A 238 39.78 -2.82 28.93
CA PRO A 238 40.35 -3.36 27.69
C PRO A 238 39.31 -3.54 26.56
N CYS A 239 38.07 -3.88 26.91
CA CYS A 239 37.01 -4.01 25.91
C CYS A 239 36.48 -2.65 25.47
N THR A 240 36.44 -1.67 26.38
CA THR A 240 36.13 -0.28 26.03
C THR A 240 37.15 0.30 25.06
N ASP A 241 38.44 0.14 25.34
CA ASP A 241 39.52 0.59 24.44
C ASP A 241 39.39 -0.10 23.08
N ARG A 242 39.08 -1.41 23.09
CA ARG A 242 38.91 -2.18 21.86
C ARG A 242 37.70 -1.75 21.04
N PHE A 243 36.57 -1.47 21.67
CA PHE A 243 35.42 -0.89 20.99
C PHE A 243 35.78 0.46 20.40
N ALA A 244 36.44 1.34 21.15
CA ALA A 244 36.84 2.67 20.66
C ALA A 244 37.73 2.59 19.41
N ASP A 245 38.72 1.69 19.39
CA ASP A 245 39.62 1.48 18.26
C ASP A 245 38.89 0.98 17.00
N LEU A 246 37.88 0.12 17.18
CA LEU A 246 37.18 -0.56 16.08
C LEU A 246 35.91 0.17 15.63
N TRP A 247 35.38 1.09 16.43
CA TRP A 247 34.09 1.72 16.17
C TRP A 247 34.06 2.48 14.85
N MET A 248 35.11 3.26 14.58
CA MET A 248 35.21 4.03 13.34
C MET A 248 35.18 3.14 12.08
N PRO A 249 36.09 2.15 11.90
CA PRO A 249 36.11 1.33 10.70
C PRO A 249 34.94 0.34 10.57
N TYR A 250 34.39 -0.17 11.68
CA TYR A 250 33.34 -1.21 11.63
C TYR A 250 31.91 -0.66 11.72
N VAL A 251 31.72 0.48 12.39
CA VAL A 251 30.40 1.04 12.65
C VAL A 251 30.16 2.32 11.88
N ILE A 252 30.96 3.37 12.12
CA ILE A 252 30.74 4.70 11.55
C ILE A 252 30.94 4.68 10.03
N GLN A 253 32.10 4.23 9.56
CA GLN A 253 32.43 4.30 8.13
C GLN A 253 31.41 3.52 7.26
N PRO A 254 31.04 2.26 7.58
CA PRO A 254 30.04 1.56 6.78
C PRO A 254 28.63 2.16 6.91
N SER A 255 28.30 2.85 8.00
CA SER A 255 27.05 3.60 8.12
C SER A 255 27.05 4.85 7.24
N LEU A 256 28.18 5.50 7.02
CA LEU A 256 28.28 6.60 6.06
C LEU A 256 28.16 6.11 4.62
N GLU A 257 28.75 4.95 4.30
CA GLU A 257 28.79 4.39 2.94
C GLU A 257 27.44 3.80 2.49
N ASN A 258 26.60 3.32 3.42
CA ASN A 258 25.33 2.65 3.11
C ASN A 258 24.10 3.42 3.65
N ASP A 259 24.29 4.69 3.97
CA ASP A 259 23.29 5.57 4.55
C ASP A 259 22.67 5.05 5.88
N GLY A 260 23.45 4.36 6.69
CA GLY A 260 23.07 3.83 7.99
C GLY A 260 22.67 4.90 9.01
N VAL A 261 23.05 6.16 8.80
CA VAL A 261 22.78 7.28 9.74
C VAL A 261 21.29 7.51 9.98
N TYR A 262 20.44 7.23 9.00
CA TYR A 262 18.97 7.33 9.13
C TYR A 262 18.27 5.97 9.10
N LYS A 263 19.02 4.86 9.17
CA LYS A 263 18.52 3.47 9.15
C LYS A 263 18.85 2.78 10.49
N PRO A 264 18.26 3.22 11.61
CA PRO A 264 18.65 2.73 12.93
C PRO A 264 18.46 1.22 13.08
N LEU A 265 17.36 0.66 12.56
CA LEU A 265 17.05 -0.75 12.73
C LEU A 265 18.04 -1.63 11.96
N GLU A 266 18.28 -1.33 10.70
CA GLU A 266 19.24 -2.01 9.82
C GLU A 266 20.66 -1.86 10.35
N THR A 267 21.03 -0.66 10.80
CA THR A 267 22.37 -0.37 11.29
C THR A 267 22.67 -1.12 12.58
N LEU A 268 21.76 -1.12 13.55
CA LEU A 268 21.92 -1.88 14.79
C LEU A 268 21.96 -3.40 14.52
N GLU A 269 21.20 -3.90 13.53
CA GLU A 269 21.26 -5.31 13.13
C GLU A 269 22.64 -5.66 12.55
N ARG A 270 23.17 -4.78 11.69
CA ARG A 270 24.52 -4.91 11.14
C ARG A 270 25.59 -4.88 12.23
N ILE A 271 25.50 -3.95 13.20
CA ILE A 271 26.44 -3.86 14.32
C ILE A 271 26.44 -5.15 15.15
N LYS A 272 25.26 -5.71 15.45
CA LYS A 272 25.13 -7.00 16.18
C LYS A 272 25.75 -8.18 15.44
N SER A 273 25.70 -8.15 14.11
CA SER A 273 26.19 -9.23 13.24
C SER A 273 27.73 -9.32 13.14
N ILE A 274 28.45 -8.29 13.59
CA ILE A 274 29.92 -8.29 13.63
C ILE A 274 30.41 -9.34 14.63
N ASP A 275 31.46 -10.07 14.25
CA ASP A 275 32.12 -11.05 15.12
C ASP A 275 33.10 -10.36 16.08
N TRP A 276 32.53 -9.62 17.01
CA TRP A 276 33.26 -8.82 18.00
C TRP A 276 34.24 -9.65 18.84
N GLU A 277 33.96 -10.93 19.07
CA GLU A 277 34.86 -11.84 19.80
C GLU A 277 36.14 -12.10 19.02
N LYS A 278 36.05 -12.35 17.71
CA LYS A 278 37.24 -12.48 16.84
C LYS A 278 38.06 -11.20 16.78
N GLU A 279 37.39 -10.06 16.92
CA GLU A 279 38.05 -8.77 16.98
C GLU A 279 38.68 -8.47 18.35
N GLY A 280 38.59 -9.37 19.33
CA GLY A 280 39.31 -9.27 20.60
C GLY A 280 38.48 -8.78 21.79
N LEU A 281 37.16 -8.72 21.65
CA LEU A 281 36.24 -8.47 22.78
C LEU A 281 35.94 -9.78 23.53
N CYS A 282 35.69 -9.70 24.83
CA CYS A 282 35.32 -10.89 25.60
C CYS A 282 33.84 -11.28 25.31
N PRO A 283 33.48 -12.57 25.46
CA PRO A 283 32.11 -13.02 25.21
C PRO A 283 31.04 -12.32 26.06
N GLU A 284 31.38 -11.96 27.31
CA GLU A 284 30.46 -11.28 28.24
C GLU A 284 30.07 -9.87 27.74
N CYS A 285 31.07 -9.04 27.41
CA CYS A 285 30.82 -7.69 26.84
C CYS A 285 30.05 -7.76 25.52
N VAL A 286 30.34 -8.77 24.67
CA VAL A 286 29.65 -8.94 23.39
C VAL A 286 28.18 -9.32 23.59
N ALA A 287 27.89 -10.22 24.53
CA ALA A 287 26.53 -10.60 24.87
C ALA A 287 25.74 -9.41 25.43
N GLU A 288 26.31 -8.69 26.39
CA GLU A 288 25.71 -7.48 26.99
C GLU A 288 25.39 -6.43 25.92
N LYS A 289 26.32 -6.15 24.99
CA LYS A 289 26.07 -5.17 23.92
C LYS A 289 25.06 -5.60 22.89
N ARG A 290 24.98 -6.89 22.57
CA ARG A 290 23.91 -7.40 21.69
C ARG A 290 22.54 -7.23 22.31
N GLU A 291 22.42 -7.39 23.64
CA GLU A 291 21.19 -7.12 24.38
C GLU A 291 20.85 -5.62 24.34
N GLU A 292 21.81 -4.76 24.70
CA GLU A 292 21.65 -3.29 24.68
C GLU A 292 21.22 -2.77 23.29
N TRP A 293 21.87 -3.20 22.21
CA TRP A 293 21.50 -2.81 20.85
C TRP A 293 20.14 -3.36 20.42
N THR A 294 19.72 -4.51 20.95
CA THR A 294 18.38 -5.04 20.71
C THR A 294 17.32 -4.23 21.45
N GLU A 295 17.60 -3.77 22.67
CA GLU A 295 16.74 -2.85 23.41
C GLU A 295 16.67 -1.47 22.74
N GLU A 296 17.79 -0.97 22.20
CA GLU A 296 17.81 0.29 21.46
C GLU A 296 17.00 0.20 20.16
N GLN A 297 17.05 -0.92 19.42
CA GLN A 297 16.17 -1.14 18.28
C GLN A 297 14.69 -1.06 18.66
N LYS A 298 14.30 -1.70 19.78
CA LYS A 298 12.92 -1.63 20.28
C LYS A 298 12.54 -0.21 20.66
N THR A 299 13.42 0.49 21.38
CA THR A 299 13.21 1.88 21.80
C THR A 299 13.04 2.82 20.61
N ALA A 300 13.92 2.70 19.59
CA ALA A 300 13.80 3.47 18.36
C ALA A 300 12.47 3.17 17.64
N TRP A 301 12.06 1.90 17.57
CA TRP A 301 10.80 1.50 16.97
C TRP A 301 9.57 2.06 17.70
N GLU A 302 9.57 2.06 19.02
CA GLU A 302 8.51 2.66 19.84
C GLU A 302 8.43 4.18 19.65
N LYS A 303 9.58 4.87 19.58
CA LYS A 303 9.63 6.31 19.31
C LYS A 303 9.07 6.69 17.94
N ILE A 304 9.32 5.89 16.91
CA ILE A 304 8.75 6.09 15.56
C ILE A 304 7.22 6.15 15.61
N GLU A 305 6.57 5.31 16.43
CA GLU A 305 5.11 5.34 16.62
C GLU A 305 4.65 6.66 17.21
N GLN A 306 5.31 7.09 18.29
CA GLN A 306 5.00 8.35 18.98
C GLN A 306 5.15 9.56 18.06
N TRP A 307 6.17 9.57 17.20
CA TRP A 307 6.40 10.64 16.23
C TRP A 307 5.37 10.67 15.09
N ILE A 308 4.91 9.50 14.65
CA ILE A 308 3.82 9.41 13.66
C ILE A 308 2.50 9.89 14.28
N ASP A 309 2.23 9.50 15.52
CA ASP A 309 0.98 9.85 16.21
C ASP A 309 0.91 11.34 16.58
N SER A 310 2.04 12.02 16.80
CA SER A 310 2.04 13.48 17.03
C SER A 310 1.49 14.31 15.86
N HIS A 311 1.26 13.69 14.69
CA HIS A 311 0.65 14.33 13.53
C HIS A 311 -0.83 14.02 13.36
N GLN A 312 -1.43 13.18 14.21
CA GLN A 312 -2.85 12.84 14.13
C GLN A 312 -3.75 13.82 14.91
N ASP A 313 -3.15 14.61 15.82
CA ASP A 313 -3.84 15.55 16.70
C ASP A 313 -3.81 17.02 16.21
N ASP A 314 -3.12 17.30 15.09
CA ASP A 314 -3.02 18.61 14.42
C ASP A 314 -3.98 18.72 13.20
#